data_AF-A0A803JZA0-F1
#
_entry.id   AF-A0A803JZA0-F1
#
_cell.length_a   1.000
_cell.length_b   1.000
_cell.length_c   1.000
_cell.angle_alpha   90.00
_cell.angle_beta   90.00
_cell.angle_gamma   90.00
#
_symmetry.space_group_name_H-M   'P 1'
#
loop_
_entity.id
_entity.type
_entity.pdbx_description
1 polymer ?
#
loop_
_entity_poly.entity_id
_entity_poly.type
_entity_poly.pdbx_seq_one_letter_code
_entity_poly.pdbx_strand_id
1 'polypeptide(L)'
;MQRMEVSVLNPQRQSLLDAIQRFNTATTIMDETIMVPSMLRDIPPVQEECGEQSNQIMEQKSLYESYLLLKSLRNDMKWGTHQDSKTTQEHYTEKEESPEDETSDLVEQFQQHLKGLLSVLTKLTKKANLLTNSYKKQIGIGAPSSRHYSRSMSH
;
A
#
# COMPACT_ATOMS: atom_id res chain seq x y z
N MET A 1 -45.37 16.24 -11.72
CA MET A 1 -44.21 16.39 -10.82
C MET A 1 -43.60 15.02 -10.61
N GLN A 2 -42.50 14.71 -11.30
CA GLN A 2 -41.81 13.42 -11.21
C GLN A 2 -40.63 13.59 -10.26
N ARG A 3 -40.64 12.88 -9.13
CA ARG A 3 -39.51 12.78 -8.22
C ARG A 3 -38.41 11.98 -8.94
N MET A 4 -37.31 12.64 -9.29
CA MET A 4 -36.07 11.94 -9.58
C MET A 4 -35.58 11.32 -8.29
N GLU A 5 -35.54 9.99 -8.24
CA GLU A 5 -34.81 9.27 -7.21
C GLU A 5 -33.34 9.66 -7.35
N VAL A 6 -32.86 10.38 -6.34
CA VAL A 6 -31.43 10.56 -6.11
C VAL A 6 -30.92 9.17 -5.79
N SER A 7 -30.28 8.53 -6.76
CA SER A 7 -29.44 7.36 -6.51
C SER A 7 -28.48 7.76 -5.39
N VAL A 8 -28.79 7.32 -4.18
CA VAL A 8 -27.88 7.36 -3.05
C VAL A 8 -26.78 6.41 -3.45
N LEU A 9 -25.73 6.96 -4.09
CA LEU A 9 -24.48 6.27 -4.31
C LEU A 9 -24.03 5.82 -2.94
N ASN A 10 -24.28 4.55 -2.65
CA ASN A 10 -23.88 3.88 -1.43
C ASN A 10 -22.38 4.18 -1.26
N PRO A 11 -21.97 4.97 -0.24
CA PRO A 11 -20.57 5.16 0.05
C PRO A 11 -20.11 3.87 0.72
N GLN A 12 -20.00 2.81 -0.10
CA GLN A 12 -19.64 1.48 0.31
C GLN A 12 -18.19 1.55 0.76
N ARG A 13 -18.01 1.91 2.04
CA ARG A 13 -16.79 2.18 2.79
C ARG A 13 -15.56 1.65 2.04
N GLN A 14 -15.04 2.44 1.12
CA GLN A 14 -13.91 2.03 0.30
C GLN A 14 -12.69 2.21 1.19
N SER A 15 -12.39 1.19 1.99
CA SER A 15 -11.19 1.19 2.80
C SER A 15 -9.99 1.25 1.87
N LEU A 16 -8.93 1.95 2.29
CA LEU A 16 -7.65 1.90 1.60
C LEU A 16 -7.19 0.45 1.38
N LEU A 17 -7.47 -0.43 2.34
CA LEU A 17 -7.21 -1.87 2.23
C LEU A 17 -7.96 -2.49 1.04
N ASP A 18 -9.25 -2.17 0.87
CA ASP A 18 -10.08 -2.73 -0.20
C ASP A 18 -9.60 -2.22 -1.58
N ALA A 19 -9.22 -0.94 -1.65
CA ALA A 19 -8.64 -0.36 -2.86
C ALA A 19 -7.32 -1.03 -3.24
N ILE A 20 -6.42 -1.25 -2.27
CA ILE A 20 -5.16 -1.96 -2.47
C ILE A 20 -5.40 -3.42 -2.89
N GLN A 21 -6.37 -4.11 -2.28
CA GLN A 21 -6.70 -5.48 -2.67
C GLN A 21 -7.22 -5.56 -4.10
N ARG A 22 -8.11 -4.65 -4.50
CA ARG A 22 -8.61 -4.57 -5.87
C ARG A 22 -7.50 -4.29 -6.87
N PHE A 23 -6.61 -3.35 -6.54
CA PHE A 23 -5.42 -3.05 -7.35
C PHE A 23 -4.53 -4.29 -7.53
N ASN A 24 -4.22 -5.00 -6.44
CA ASN A 24 -3.40 -6.21 -6.48
C ASN A 24 -4.05 -7.32 -7.31
N THR A 25 -5.36 -7.51 -7.18
CA THR A 25 -6.10 -8.48 -7.99
C THR A 25 -6.04 -8.10 -9.47
N ALA A 26 -6.30 -6.84 -9.82
CA ALA A 26 -6.27 -6.37 -11.19
C ALA A 26 -4.86 -6.51 -11.83
N THR A 27 -3.80 -6.13 -11.11
CA THR A 27 -2.42 -6.29 -11.59
C THR A 27 -1.97 -7.75 -11.62
N THR A 28 -2.50 -8.62 -10.77
CA THR A 28 -2.25 -10.07 -10.87
C THR A 28 -2.89 -10.64 -12.14
N ILE A 29 -4.15 -10.29 -12.42
CA ILE A 29 -4.84 -10.70 -13.66
C ILE A 29 -4.09 -10.17 -14.88
N MET A 30 -3.64 -8.91 -14.84
CA MET A 30 -2.80 -8.31 -15.89
C MET A 30 -1.54 -9.13 -16.15
N ASP A 31 -0.79 -9.50 -15.10
CA ASP A 31 0.45 -10.29 -15.21
C ASP A 31 0.20 -11.73 -15.72
N GLU A 32 -0.92 -12.35 -15.35
CA GLU A 32 -1.31 -13.68 -15.83
C GLU A 32 -1.78 -13.67 -17.29
N THR A 33 -2.36 -12.55 -17.74
CA THR A 33 -2.91 -12.42 -19.09
C THR A 33 -1.83 -12.00 -20.09
N ILE A 34 -0.91 -11.13 -19.69
CA ILE A 34 0.13 -10.56 -20.56
C ILE A 34 1.37 -11.45 -20.52
N MET A 35 1.33 -12.51 -21.33
CA MET A 35 2.39 -13.52 -21.39
C MET A 35 3.65 -13.04 -22.12
N VAL A 36 3.52 -12.05 -23.01
CA VAL A 36 4.63 -11.47 -23.78
C VAL A 36 4.53 -9.94 -23.71
N PRO A 37 5.08 -9.30 -22.65
CA PRO A 37 4.92 -7.86 -22.44
C PRO A 37 5.46 -6.98 -23.57
N SER A 38 6.47 -7.44 -24.32
CA SER A 38 7.04 -6.68 -25.44
C SER A 38 6.02 -6.38 -26.54
N MET A 39 5.00 -7.24 -26.72
CA MET A 39 3.93 -7.03 -27.71
C MET A 39 3.09 -5.79 -27.41
N LEU A 40 3.11 -5.28 -26.18
CA LEU A 40 2.40 -4.06 -25.80
C LEU A 40 3.02 -2.80 -26.40
N ARG A 41 4.29 -2.85 -26.86
CA ARG A 41 4.96 -1.71 -27.52
C ARG A 41 4.37 -1.44 -28.90
N ASP A 42 3.86 -2.48 -29.55
CA ASP A 42 3.31 -2.42 -30.91
C ASP A 42 1.82 -2.08 -30.95
N ILE A 43 1.17 -1.93 -29.79
CA ILE A 43 -0.27 -1.63 -29.67
C ILE A 43 -0.43 -0.11 -29.50
N PRO A 44 -1.22 0.57 -30.35
CA PRO A 44 -1.50 1.99 -30.18
C PRO A 44 -2.23 2.24 -28.84
N PRO A 45 -2.01 3.40 -28.19
CA PRO A 45 -2.65 3.71 -26.92
C PRO A 45 -4.18 3.65 -27.06
N VAL A 46 -4.83 3.00 -26.09
CA VAL A 46 -6.28 2.82 -26.09
C VAL A 46 -6.93 4.16 -25.74
N GLN A 47 -7.63 4.76 -26.70
CA GLN A 47 -8.52 5.90 -26.46
C GLN A 47 -9.83 5.36 -25.88
N GLU A 48 -9.84 5.00 -24.61
CA GLU A 48 -11.09 4.70 -23.91
C GLU A 48 -11.80 6.01 -23.58
N GLU A 49 -12.97 6.24 -24.20
CA GLU A 49 -13.84 7.38 -23.94
C GLU A 49 -14.50 7.27 -22.55
N CYS A 50 -13.72 7.44 -21.49
CA CYS A 50 -14.22 7.32 -20.11
C CYS A 50 -13.94 8.60 -19.33
N GLY A 51 -14.87 9.55 -19.36
CA GLY A 51 -15.08 10.54 -18.30
C GLY A 51 -14.03 11.63 -18.15
N GLU A 52 -14.48 12.87 -18.34
CA GLU A 52 -13.72 14.11 -18.22
C GLU A 52 -12.90 14.17 -16.91
N GLN A 53 -11.59 14.43 -17.04
CA GLN A 53 -10.62 14.95 -16.04
C GLN A 53 -9.47 14.03 -15.57
N SER A 54 -9.41 12.74 -15.91
CA SER A 54 -8.27 11.88 -15.50
C SER A 54 -7.46 11.23 -16.64
N ASN A 55 -7.83 11.46 -17.91
CA ASN A 55 -7.31 10.68 -19.04
C ASN A 55 -6.05 11.24 -19.72
N GLN A 56 -5.62 12.47 -19.40
CA GLN A 56 -4.48 13.08 -20.09
C GLN A 56 -3.17 12.29 -19.93
N ILE A 57 -2.97 11.63 -18.79
CA ILE A 57 -1.75 10.86 -18.51
C ILE A 57 -1.79 9.47 -19.18
N MET A 58 -2.98 8.87 -19.28
CA MET A 58 -3.17 7.56 -19.92
C MET A 58 -3.12 7.65 -21.45
N GLU A 59 -3.54 8.78 -22.02
CA GLU A 59 -3.54 9.04 -23.46
C GLU A 59 -2.13 9.17 -24.07
N GLN A 60 -1.11 9.48 -23.27
CA GLN A 60 0.26 9.71 -23.77
C GLN A 60 1.22 8.53 -23.56
N LYS A 61 0.91 7.61 -22.65
CA LYS A 61 1.83 6.51 -22.29
C LYS A 61 1.47 5.24 -23.06
N SER A 62 2.47 4.61 -23.69
CA SER A 62 2.27 3.33 -24.36
C SER A 62 1.79 2.27 -23.37
N LEU A 63 1.08 1.24 -23.85
CA LEU A 63 0.56 0.19 -22.97
C LEU A 63 1.68 -0.55 -22.23
N TYR A 64 2.84 -0.72 -22.87
CA TYR A 64 4.02 -1.31 -22.25
C TYR A 64 4.52 -0.50 -21.06
N GLU A 65 4.56 0.81 -21.22
CA GLU A 65 5.01 1.75 -20.20
C GLU A 65 4.04 1.78 -19.01
N SER A 66 2.72 1.74 -19.27
CA SER A 66 1.70 1.60 -18.22
C SER A 66 1.80 0.25 -17.49
N TYR A 67 2.08 -0.83 -18.20
CA TYR A 67 2.32 -2.16 -17.62
C TYR A 67 3.50 -2.17 -16.64
N LEU A 68 4.64 -1.56 -17.02
CA LEU A 68 5.81 -1.46 -16.17
C LEU A 68 5.54 -0.64 -14.90
N LEU A 69 4.85 0.50 -15.03
CA LEU A 69 4.44 1.33 -13.89
C LEU A 69 3.62 0.52 -12.88
N LEU A 70 2.57 -0.16 -13.37
CA LEU A 70 1.68 -0.95 -12.52
C LEU A 70 2.42 -2.11 -11.83
N LYS A 71 3.38 -2.74 -12.51
CA LYS A 71 4.24 -3.78 -11.90
C LYS A 71 5.16 -3.23 -10.83
N SER A 72 5.80 -2.09 -11.09
CA SER A 72 6.67 -1.43 -10.11
C SER A 72 5.88 -1.11 -8.84
N LEU A 73 4.71 -0.51 -9.01
CA LEU A 73 3.81 -0.15 -7.90
C LEU A 73 3.32 -1.38 -7.12
N ARG A 74 2.96 -2.47 -7.80
CA ARG A 74 2.59 -3.76 -7.17
C ARG A 74 3.75 -4.32 -6.33
N ASN A 75 4.99 -4.24 -6.83
CA ASN A 75 6.16 -4.73 -6.12
C ASN A 75 6.39 -3.95 -4.81
N ASP A 76 6.30 -2.62 -4.86
CA ASP A 76 6.43 -1.75 -3.70
C ASP A 76 5.35 -2.01 -2.64
N MET A 77 4.13 -2.31 -3.06
CA MET A 77 3.04 -2.68 -2.15
C MET A 77 3.24 -4.05 -1.51
N LYS A 78 3.68 -5.06 -2.28
CA LYS A 78 3.77 -6.45 -1.80
C LYS A 78 4.87 -6.62 -0.77
N TRP A 79 6.01 -5.97 -0.98
CA TRP A 79 7.17 -6.11 -0.12
C TRP A 79 7.39 -4.90 0.80
N GLY A 80 6.64 -3.81 0.63
CA GLY A 80 6.97 -2.53 1.24
C GLY A 80 8.20 -1.92 0.56
N THR A 81 8.54 -0.69 0.91
CA THR A 81 9.74 0.01 0.38
C THR A 81 11.01 -0.67 0.91
N HIS A 82 11.37 -1.86 0.40
CA HIS A 82 12.66 -2.47 0.64
C HIS A 82 13.70 -1.63 -0.08
N GLN A 83 14.30 -0.71 0.67
CA GLN A 83 15.54 -0.05 0.29
C GLN A 83 16.73 -1.02 0.44
N ASP A 84 16.58 -2.26 -0.02
CA ASP A 84 17.60 -3.31 0.02
C ASP A 84 17.57 -4.07 -1.32
N SER A 85 18.00 -3.43 -2.40
CA SER A 85 18.50 -4.15 -3.58
C SER A 85 19.26 -3.22 -4.54
N LYS A 86 20.51 -2.94 -4.19
CA LYS A 86 21.57 -2.83 -5.21
C LYS A 86 22.10 -4.20 -5.65
N THR A 87 21.45 -5.29 -5.25
CA THR A 87 21.97 -6.65 -5.45
C THR A 87 20.81 -7.63 -5.55
N THR A 88 20.22 -7.73 -6.74
CA THR A 88 19.94 -8.98 -7.47
C THR A 88 19.38 -8.55 -8.83
N GLN A 89 20.27 -7.96 -9.62
CA GLN A 89 20.05 -7.67 -11.02
C GLN A 89 20.53 -8.91 -11.79
N GLU A 90 19.76 -9.99 -11.71
CA GLU A 90 19.97 -11.16 -12.56
C GLU A 90 18.93 -11.08 -13.67
N HIS A 91 19.40 -10.51 -14.80
CA HIS A 91 18.91 -10.78 -16.16
C HIS A 91 17.58 -10.16 -16.62
N TYR A 92 17.58 -8.86 -16.94
CA TYR A 92 17.01 -8.30 -18.19
C TYR A 92 17.78 -7.01 -18.53
N THR A 93 18.87 -7.15 -19.25
CA THR A 93 19.56 -6.05 -19.92
C THR A 93 18.78 -5.68 -21.17
N GLU A 94 18.02 -4.60 -21.10
CA GLU A 94 17.78 -3.70 -22.24
C GLU A 94 17.62 -2.31 -21.64
N LYS A 95 18.70 -1.54 -21.76
CA LYS A 95 18.84 -0.17 -21.30
C LYS A 95 18.29 0.69 -22.43
N GLU A 96 16.97 0.87 -22.45
CA GLU A 96 16.34 1.87 -23.31
C GLU A 96 15.81 3.01 -22.43
N GLU A 97 16.17 4.20 -22.87
CA GLU A 97 15.93 5.52 -22.31
C GLU A 97 14.42 5.72 -22.09
N SER A 98 13.96 5.63 -20.83
CA SER A 98 12.57 5.85 -20.45
C SER A 98 12.29 7.36 -20.36
N PRO A 99 11.11 7.85 -20.78
CA PRO A 99 10.70 9.22 -20.49
C PRO A 99 10.39 9.29 -18.99
N GLU A 100 11.38 9.72 -18.22
CA GLU A 100 11.53 9.45 -16.79
C GLU A 100 10.66 10.28 -15.82
N ASP A 101 9.97 11.35 -16.22
CA ASP A 101 9.54 12.33 -15.21
C ASP A 101 8.15 12.05 -14.59
N GLU A 102 7.13 11.77 -15.39
CA GLU A 102 5.74 11.78 -14.86
C GLU A 102 5.34 10.50 -14.13
N THR A 103 5.86 9.35 -14.53
CA THR A 103 5.50 8.07 -13.89
C THR A 103 6.34 7.73 -12.68
N SER A 104 7.52 8.34 -12.56
CA SER A 104 8.31 8.29 -11.33
C SER A 104 7.59 9.06 -10.21
N ASP A 105 7.03 10.24 -10.52
CA ASP A 105 6.38 11.11 -9.53
C ASP A 105 5.21 10.43 -8.80
N LEU A 106 4.33 9.74 -9.54
CA LEU A 106 3.20 9.02 -8.91
C LEU A 106 3.65 7.88 -8.00
N VAL A 107 4.71 7.16 -8.39
CA VAL A 107 5.29 6.09 -7.58
C VAL A 107 5.90 6.68 -6.31
N GLU A 108 6.69 7.75 -6.45
CA GLU A 108 7.31 8.45 -5.33
C GLU A 108 6.27 9.00 -4.36
N GLN A 109 5.21 9.64 -4.86
CA GLN A 109 4.12 10.16 -4.04
C GLN A 109 3.41 9.03 -3.27
N PHE A 110 3.07 7.93 -3.95
CA PHE A 110 2.47 6.77 -3.30
C PHE A 110 3.37 6.19 -2.19
N GLN A 111 4.67 6.04 -2.48
CA GLN A 111 5.65 5.56 -1.51
C GLN A 111 5.74 6.48 -0.28
N GLN A 112 5.80 7.80 -0.49
CA GLN A 112 5.83 8.77 0.59
C GLN A 112 4.59 8.68 1.47
N HIS A 113 3.40 8.54 0.88
CA HIS A 113 2.14 8.37 1.62
C HIS A 113 2.11 7.07 2.42
N LEU A 114 2.49 5.94 1.81
CA LEU A 114 2.50 4.64 2.49
C LEU A 114 3.49 4.65 3.67
N LYS A 115 4.69 5.21 3.47
CA LYS A 115 5.70 5.38 4.52
C LYS A 115 5.20 6.29 5.65
N GLY A 116 4.54 7.39 5.31
CA GLY A 116 3.92 8.30 6.28
C GLY A 116 2.87 7.61 7.13
N LEU A 117 1.97 6.87 6.50
CA LEU A 117 0.92 6.11 7.18
C LEU A 117 1.51 5.05 8.13
N LEU A 118 2.47 4.24 7.66
CA LEU A 118 3.14 3.24 8.47
C LEU A 118 3.85 3.85 9.69
N SER A 119 4.47 5.02 9.52
CA SER A 119 5.13 5.76 10.60
C SER A 119 4.13 6.21 11.67
N VAL A 120 2.99 6.78 11.26
CA VAL A 120 1.92 7.21 12.18
C VAL A 120 1.36 6.02 12.93
N LEU A 121 1.01 4.93 12.25
CA LEU A 121 0.51 3.71 12.86
C LEU A 121 1.51 3.15 13.89
N THR A 122 2.79 3.09 13.54
CA THR A 122 3.85 2.63 14.47
C THR A 122 3.90 3.48 15.74
N LYS A 123 3.82 4.81 15.62
CA LYS A 123 3.82 5.72 16.78
C LYS A 123 2.57 5.52 17.65
N LEU A 124 1.39 5.38 17.03
CA LEU A 124 0.14 5.14 17.75
C LEU A 124 0.16 3.79 18.47
N THR A 125 0.65 2.73 17.84
CA THR A 125 0.82 1.41 18.46
C THR A 125 1.77 1.48 19.67
N LYS A 126 2.90 2.19 19.55
CA LYS A 126 3.81 2.42 20.70
C LYS A 126 3.10 3.13 21.83
N LYS A 127 2.34 4.19 21.54
CA LYS A 127 1.58 4.95 22.55
C LYS A 127 0.51 4.08 23.23
N ALA A 128 -0.22 3.27 22.47
CA ALA A 128 -1.20 2.33 23.00
C ALA A 128 -0.55 1.31 23.94
N ASN A 129 0.57 0.70 23.53
CA ASN A 129 1.33 -0.24 24.36
C ASN A 129 1.85 0.40 25.65
N LEU A 130 2.35 1.64 25.59
CA LEU A 130 2.77 2.39 26.78
C LEU A 130 1.61 2.63 27.75
N LEU A 131 0.44 3.01 27.23
CA LEU A 131 -0.77 3.20 28.03
C LEU A 131 -1.19 1.90 28.71
N THR A 132 -1.25 0.80 27.96
CA THR A 132 -1.56 -0.53 28.50
C THR A 132 -0.57 -0.96 29.58
N ASN A 133 0.73 -0.76 29.37
CA ASN A 133 1.76 -1.12 30.35
C ASN A 133 1.69 -0.24 31.60
N SER A 134 1.42 1.05 31.44
CA SER A 134 1.25 1.99 32.55
C SER A 134 0.05 1.63 33.42
N TYR A 135 -1.07 1.26 32.78
CA TYR A 135 -2.27 0.77 33.46
C TYR A 135 -2.00 -0.53 34.22
N LYS A 136 -1.38 -1.53 33.56
CA LYS A 136 -0.97 -2.79 34.21
C LYS A 136 -0.08 -2.57 35.44
N LYS A 137 0.84 -1.60 35.36
CA LYS A 137 1.73 -1.23 36.47
C LYS A 137 0.96 -0.57 37.63
N GLN A 138 0.03 0.32 37.34
CA GLN A 138 -0.77 1.00 38.37
C GLN A 138 -1.75 0.08 39.10
N ILE A 139 -2.26 -0.96 38.43
CA ILE A 139 -3.23 -1.91 39.03
C ILE A 139 -2.54 -3.10 39.72
N GLY A 140 -1.21 -3.13 39.75
CA GLY A 140 -0.49 -4.10 40.57
C GLY A 140 -0.57 -5.55 40.08
N ILE A 141 -0.98 -5.79 38.83
CA ILE A 141 -1.05 -7.15 38.24
C ILE A 141 0.37 -7.69 37.91
N GLY A 142 1.43 -6.92 38.15
CA GLY A 142 2.83 -7.29 37.87
C GLY A 142 3.72 -7.58 39.08
N ALA A 143 3.24 -7.52 40.32
CA ALA A 143 4.07 -7.83 41.49
C ALA A 143 3.72 -9.24 42.02
N PRO A 144 4.66 -10.21 42.02
CA PRO A 144 4.49 -11.38 42.85
C PRO A 144 4.46 -10.89 44.30
N SER A 145 3.31 -11.06 44.94
CA SER A 145 3.10 -10.82 46.36
C SER A 145 4.14 -11.63 47.14
N SER A 146 5.24 -10.98 47.52
CA SER A 146 6.19 -11.50 48.49
C SER A 146 5.47 -11.51 49.83
N ARG A 147 4.74 -12.59 50.08
CA ARG A 147 4.08 -12.86 51.35
C ARG A 147 5.13 -12.74 52.46
N HIS A 148 4.86 -11.81 53.36
CA HIS A 148 5.46 -11.77 54.68
C HIS A 148 5.33 -13.14 55.34
N TYR A 149 6.46 -13.82 55.54
CA TYR A 149 6.58 -14.81 56.60
C TYR A 149 7.12 -14.09 57.84
N SER A 150 6.23 -13.37 58.53
CA SER A 150 6.44 -13.03 59.94
C SER A 150 5.68 -14.07 60.74
N ARG A 151 6.36 -15.16 61.13
CA ARG A 151 5.87 -16.03 62.21
C ARG A 151 6.71 -15.74 63.46
N SER A 152 6.27 -14.73 64.19
CA SER A 152 6.67 -14.52 65.57
C SER A 152 5.85 -15.42 66.49
N MET A 153 6.39 -15.64 67.70
CA MET A 153 5.76 -16.18 68.93
C MET A 153 5.82 -17.72 69.07
N SER A 154 6.27 -18.34 70.18
CA SER A 154 6.38 -17.89 71.58
C SER A 154 7.33 -18.80 72.38
N HIS A 155 7.85 -18.21 73.49
CA HIS A 155 8.31 -18.80 74.76
C HIS A 155 9.46 -19.81 74.79
#